data_AF-A0AA38S0V0-F1
#
_entry.id   AF-A0AA38S0V0-F1
#
_cell.length_a   1.000
_cell.length_b   1.000
_cell.length_c   1.000
_cell.angle_alpha   90.00
_cell.angle_beta   90.00
_cell.angle_gamma   90.00
#
_symmetry.space_group_name_H-M   'P 1'
#
loop_
_entity.id
_entity.type
_entity.pdbx_description
1 polymer ?
#
loop_
_entity_poly.entity_id
_entity_poly.type
_entity_poly.pdbx_seq_one_letter_code
_entity_poly.pdbx_strand_id
1 'polypeptide(L)'
;MDACRDKESMDKWNSDHTLGKRPVLEKSATSLKETKNHQREHIAQKDSRRAFDRSKHVLAADFLRELDQTLTGGKIEELTRSTGGVKIEWSKKLNTTAGRANWKREAVRAKEGDCDGDLVKHRHHAAIELAEKVIDDEGRLLNVIAHEFCHLTNFMISGVTQNPHGKEFSAWARKCSILFGHRGIKVTTKHTYDIDFNPTLDSGKNPEKDNIEETVDGLAGLTLQDA
;
A
#
# COMPACT_ATOMS: atom_id res chain seq x y z
N MET A 1 21.57 -48.09 61.58
CA MET A 1 22.00 -47.49 60.30
C MET A 1 22.15 -48.60 59.27
N ASP A 2 21.99 -48.26 58.00
CA ASP A 2 22.31 -49.08 56.81
C ASP A 2 21.31 -50.19 56.40
N ALA A 3 20.66 -50.05 55.25
CA ALA A 3 21.20 -50.53 53.96
C ALA A 3 20.18 -50.32 52.82
N CYS A 4 20.68 -49.84 51.69
CA CYS A 4 19.97 -49.43 50.49
C CYS A 4 19.53 -50.65 49.66
N ARG A 5 18.39 -50.54 48.97
CA ARG A 5 17.77 -51.58 48.14
C ARG A 5 18.53 -51.71 46.81
N ASP A 6 18.95 -52.93 46.47
CA ASP A 6 19.78 -53.26 45.30
C ASP A 6 19.11 -53.04 43.94
N LYS A 7 19.91 -52.48 43.03
CA LYS A 7 19.62 -52.14 41.63
C LYS A 7 20.14 -53.24 40.70
N GLU A 8 19.52 -54.42 40.72
CA GLU A 8 19.95 -55.53 39.83
C GLU A 8 18.82 -56.04 38.91
N SER A 9 18.01 -55.12 38.39
CA SER A 9 16.94 -55.45 37.42
C SER A 9 16.78 -54.40 36.31
N MET A 10 17.79 -53.53 36.13
CA MET A 10 17.75 -52.45 35.15
C MET A 10 18.96 -52.45 34.20
N ASP A 11 19.70 -53.57 34.10
CA ASP A 11 20.91 -53.68 33.26
C ASP A 11 20.85 -54.83 32.23
N LYS A 12 19.65 -55.29 31.87
CA LYS A 12 19.46 -56.24 30.75
C LYS A 12 18.66 -55.68 29.56
N TRP A 13 18.32 -54.39 29.59
CA TRP A 13 17.67 -53.69 28.47
C TRP A 13 18.57 -52.63 27.82
N ASN A 14 19.87 -52.61 28.14
CA ASN A 14 20.82 -51.66 27.54
C ASN A 14 21.92 -52.35 26.72
N SER A 15 21.84 -53.66 26.49
CA SER A 15 22.90 -54.41 25.80
C SER A 15 22.62 -54.75 24.33
N ASP A 16 21.54 -54.26 23.72
CA ASP A 16 21.17 -54.70 22.36
C ASP A 16 20.99 -53.59 21.32
N HIS A 17 21.15 -52.31 21.68
CA HIS A 17 21.15 -51.23 20.70
C HIS A 17 22.49 -50.53 20.70
N THR A 18 23.40 -51.10 19.90
CA THR A 18 24.63 -50.48 19.45
C THR A 18 24.39 -49.01 19.11
N LEU A 19 25.21 -48.12 19.68
CA LEU A 19 25.29 -46.73 19.27
C LEU A 19 25.79 -46.70 17.81
N GLY A 20 24.86 -46.77 16.87
CA GLY A 20 25.09 -46.33 15.51
C GLY A 20 25.61 -44.90 15.56
N LYS A 21 26.84 -44.70 15.07
CA LYS A 21 27.43 -43.39 14.83
C LYS A 21 26.38 -42.55 14.08
N ARG A 22 25.76 -41.57 14.77
CA ARG A 22 24.92 -40.59 14.10
C ARG A 22 25.80 -39.89 13.06
N PRO A 23 25.39 -39.82 11.78
CA PRO A 23 26.11 -38.97 10.84
C PRO A 23 26.00 -37.55 11.41
N VAL A 24 27.14 -36.95 11.75
CA VAL A 24 27.21 -35.52 11.93
C VAL A 24 26.79 -34.95 10.58
N LEU A 25 25.58 -34.41 10.52
CA LEU A 25 25.14 -33.59 9.40
C LEU A 25 26.06 -32.37 9.37
N GLU A 26 27.19 -32.51 8.68
CA GLU A 26 28.02 -31.41 8.23
C GLU A 26 27.09 -30.54 7.39
N LYS A 27 26.68 -29.40 7.96
CA LYS A 27 25.95 -28.38 7.19
C LYS A 27 26.88 -27.98 6.05
N SER A 28 26.57 -28.45 4.85
CA SER A 28 27.36 -28.16 3.65
C SER A 28 27.63 -26.66 3.56
N ALA A 29 28.85 -26.29 3.15
CA ALA A 29 29.28 -24.89 3.05
C ALA A 29 28.33 -24.02 2.21
N THR A 30 27.49 -24.62 1.36
CA THR A 30 26.38 -24.00 0.63
C THR A 30 25.25 -23.50 1.55
N SER A 31 24.77 -24.31 2.50
CA SER A 31 23.71 -23.95 3.44
C SER A 31 24.13 -22.82 4.41
N LEU A 32 25.40 -22.79 4.80
CA LEU A 32 25.97 -21.69 5.61
C LEU A 32 26.17 -20.39 4.80
N LYS A 33 26.34 -20.47 3.48
CA LYS A 33 26.44 -19.30 2.59
C LYS A 33 25.06 -18.70 2.30
N GLU A 34 24.06 -19.53 2.02
CA GLU A 34 22.67 -19.11 1.79
C GLU A 34 22.10 -18.40 3.02
N THR A 35 22.26 -18.97 4.22
CA THR A 35 21.79 -18.35 5.47
C THR A 35 22.49 -17.02 5.78
N LYS A 36 23.79 -16.89 5.49
CA LYS A 36 24.53 -15.63 5.64
C LYS A 36 24.09 -14.57 4.62
N ASN A 37 23.76 -14.97 3.39
CA ASN A 37 23.25 -14.05 2.37
C ASN A 37 21.86 -13.52 2.76
N HIS A 38 20.93 -14.39 3.16
CA HIS A 38 19.61 -13.96 3.64
C HIS A 38 19.67 -13.03 4.86
N GLN A 39 20.60 -13.29 5.80
CA GLN A 39 20.80 -12.38 6.93
C GLN A 39 21.32 -11.01 6.48
N ARG A 40 22.25 -10.96 5.52
CA ARG A 40 22.77 -9.69 4.96
C ARG A 40 21.69 -8.92 4.21
N GLU A 41 20.89 -9.61 3.40
CA GLU A 41 19.74 -9.03 2.68
C GLU A 41 18.72 -8.43 3.64
N HIS A 42 18.36 -9.15 4.72
CA HIS A 42 17.41 -8.66 5.72
C HIS A 42 17.95 -7.44 6.49
N ILE A 43 19.25 -7.41 6.83
CA ILE A 43 19.88 -6.24 7.46
C ILE A 43 19.85 -5.05 6.50
N ALA A 44 20.24 -5.25 5.24
CA ALA A 44 20.22 -4.19 4.23
C ALA A 44 18.80 -3.63 4.01
N GLN A 45 17.79 -4.49 3.89
CA GLN A 45 16.39 -4.06 3.79
C GLN A 45 15.94 -3.25 5.01
N LYS A 46 16.33 -3.67 6.22
CA LYS A 46 16.02 -2.95 7.46
C LYS A 46 16.69 -1.57 7.51
N ASP A 47 17.94 -1.46 7.07
CA ASP A 47 18.66 -0.20 7.05
C ASP A 47 18.12 0.76 5.98
N SER A 48 17.78 0.25 4.80
CA SER A 48 17.08 1.01 3.75
C SER A 48 15.73 1.53 4.24
N ARG A 49 14.93 0.69 4.89
CA ARG A 49 13.64 1.10 5.48
C ARG A 49 13.83 2.19 6.53
N ARG A 50 14.83 2.07 7.40
CA ARG A 50 15.16 3.10 8.40
C ARG A 50 15.61 4.41 7.77
N ALA A 51 16.35 4.36 6.66
CA ALA A 51 16.75 5.55 5.93
C ALA A 51 15.53 6.23 5.30
N PHE A 52 14.66 5.46 4.65
CA PHE A 52 13.40 5.93 4.10
C PHE A 52 12.49 6.53 5.18
N ASP A 53 12.31 5.87 6.32
CA ASP A 53 11.47 6.37 7.42
C ASP A 53 11.92 7.75 7.94
N ARG A 54 13.21 8.07 7.87
CA ARG A 54 13.73 9.40 8.26
C ARG A 54 13.39 10.50 7.25
N SER A 55 13.29 10.17 5.97
CA SER A 55 13.08 11.17 4.89
C SER A 55 11.65 11.18 4.35
N LYS A 56 10.83 10.15 4.58
CA LYS A 56 9.52 9.95 3.94
C LYS A 56 8.57 11.14 4.08
N HIS A 57 8.56 11.82 5.22
CA HIS A 57 7.68 12.97 5.45
C HIS A 57 8.05 14.17 4.58
N VAL A 58 9.35 14.47 4.45
CA VAL A 58 9.86 15.56 3.61
C VAL A 58 9.65 15.21 2.15
N LEU A 59 10.01 14.00 1.76
CA LEU A 59 9.83 13.48 0.41
C LEU A 59 8.37 13.56 -0.04
N ALA A 60 7.43 13.17 0.83
CA ALA A 60 6.01 13.22 0.55
C ALA A 60 5.51 14.67 0.35
N ALA A 61 5.92 15.60 1.23
CA ALA A 61 5.52 17.00 1.15
C ALA A 61 6.10 17.70 -0.09
N ASP A 62 7.39 17.50 -0.37
CA ASP A 62 8.05 18.09 -1.53
C ASP A 62 7.44 17.58 -2.83
N PHE A 63 7.19 16.26 -2.92
CA PHE A 63 6.58 15.67 -4.10
C PHE A 63 5.13 16.10 -4.30
N LEU A 64 4.35 16.25 -3.23
CA LEU A 64 2.97 16.76 -3.32
C LEU A 64 2.93 18.19 -3.89
N ARG A 65 3.85 19.06 -3.44
CA ARG A 65 4.00 20.42 -3.98
C ARG A 65 4.40 20.40 -5.46
N GLU A 66 5.37 19.55 -5.81
CA GLU A 66 5.83 19.38 -7.20
C GLU A 66 4.70 18.90 -8.12
N LEU A 67 3.90 17.93 -7.67
CA LEU A 67 2.71 17.46 -8.37
C LEU A 67 1.73 18.60 -8.63
N ASP A 68 1.41 19.40 -7.61
CA ASP A 68 0.44 20.48 -7.77
C ASP A 68 0.91 21.56 -8.74
N GLN A 69 2.18 21.96 -8.62
CA GLN A 69 2.80 22.92 -9.54
C GLN A 69 2.80 22.41 -10.98
N THR A 70 3.15 21.14 -11.19
CA THR A 70 3.36 20.57 -12.52
C THR A 70 2.05 20.15 -13.19
N LEU A 71 1.10 19.58 -12.45
CA LEU A 71 -0.15 19.09 -13.01
C LEU A 71 -1.23 20.15 -13.10
N THR A 72 -1.32 21.04 -12.11
CA THR A 72 -2.44 21.97 -11.98
C THR A 72 -2.03 23.44 -11.99
N GLY A 73 -0.73 23.73 -11.92
CA GLY A 73 -0.23 25.10 -11.80
C GLY A 73 -0.41 25.69 -10.41
N GLY A 74 -0.46 24.85 -9.36
CA GLY A 74 -0.68 25.30 -7.97
C GLY A 74 -2.14 25.53 -7.60
N LYS A 75 -3.08 25.00 -8.40
CA LYS A 75 -4.52 25.26 -8.20
C LYS A 75 -5.08 24.55 -6.98
N ILE A 76 -4.58 23.35 -6.64
CA ILE A 76 -5.05 22.63 -5.44
C ILE A 76 -4.59 23.36 -4.18
N GLU A 77 -3.35 23.82 -4.13
CA GLU A 77 -2.81 24.66 -3.06
C GLU A 77 -3.61 25.97 -2.94
N GLU A 78 -3.94 26.63 -4.05
CA GLU A 78 -4.78 27.84 -4.04
C GLU A 78 -6.16 27.57 -3.41
N LEU A 79 -6.85 26.51 -3.83
CA LEU A 79 -8.17 26.14 -3.33
C LEU A 79 -8.16 25.74 -1.84
N THR A 80 -7.08 25.13 -1.38
CA THR A 80 -6.90 24.65 0.01
C THR A 80 -6.17 25.65 0.90
N ARG A 81 -5.72 26.80 0.38
CA ARG A 81 -4.93 27.80 1.12
C ARG A 81 -5.63 28.24 2.41
N SER A 82 -6.94 28.49 2.34
CA SER A 82 -7.74 28.92 3.48
C SER A 82 -7.90 27.87 4.59
N THR A 83 -7.62 26.60 4.30
CA THR A 83 -7.74 25.46 5.23
C THR A 83 -6.38 24.87 5.62
N GLY A 84 -5.28 25.53 5.25
CA GLY A 84 -3.92 25.11 5.58
C GLY A 84 -3.29 24.14 4.58
N GLY A 85 -3.76 24.11 3.33
CA GLY A 85 -3.21 23.24 2.28
C GLY A 85 -3.74 21.80 2.33
N VAL A 86 -3.19 20.95 1.47
CA VAL A 86 -3.44 19.49 1.48
C VAL A 86 -2.63 18.86 2.59
N LYS A 87 -3.30 18.16 3.52
CA LYS A 87 -2.65 17.50 4.66
C LYS A 87 -2.15 16.10 4.26
N ILE A 88 -0.98 15.70 4.75
CA ILE A 88 -0.48 14.33 4.62
C ILE A 88 -0.64 13.64 5.98
N GLU A 89 -1.42 12.57 6.03
CA GLU A 89 -1.76 11.86 7.26
C GLU A 89 -1.24 10.43 7.20
N TRP A 90 -0.34 10.06 8.11
CA TRP A 90 0.21 8.70 8.16
C TRP A 90 -0.63 7.81 9.08
N SER A 91 -1.13 6.70 8.56
CA SER A 91 -2.08 5.81 9.22
C SER A 91 -1.51 4.42 9.44
N LYS A 92 -1.60 3.94 10.68
CA LYS A 92 -1.29 2.56 11.07
C LYS A 92 -2.46 1.59 10.88
N LYS A 93 -3.65 2.14 10.60
CA LYS A 93 -4.93 1.41 10.48
C LYS A 93 -5.31 1.14 9.03
N LEU A 94 -4.69 1.84 8.08
CA LEU A 94 -4.92 1.63 6.66
C LEU A 94 -4.16 0.37 6.22
N ASN A 95 -4.89 -0.75 6.14
CA ASN A 95 -4.32 -2.07 5.90
C ASN A 95 -4.74 -2.66 4.54
N THR A 96 -5.81 -2.12 3.94
CA THR A 96 -6.40 -2.62 2.70
C THR A 96 -6.01 -1.81 1.47
N THR A 97 -5.57 -0.57 1.65
CA THR A 97 -5.06 0.30 0.59
C THR A 97 -3.76 0.94 1.04
N ALA A 98 -2.90 1.34 0.09
CA ALA A 98 -1.68 2.06 0.42
C ALA A 98 -1.92 3.56 0.68
N GLY A 99 -3.02 4.11 0.16
CA GLY A 99 -3.42 5.50 0.37
C GLY A 99 -4.93 5.71 0.25
N ARG A 100 -5.37 6.93 0.60
CA ARG A 100 -6.73 7.43 0.40
C ARG A 100 -6.75 8.96 0.32
N ALA A 101 -7.36 9.50 -0.72
CA ALA A 101 -7.70 10.92 -0.81
C ALA A 101 -9.01 11.24 -0.08
N ASN A 102 -8.96 12.20 0.83
CA ASN A 102 -10.12 12.73 1.55
C ASN A 102 -10.35 14.18 1.12
N TRP A 103 -11.57 14.51 0.69
CA TRP A 103 -11.95 15.87 0.33
C TRP A 103 -13.33 16.25 0.85
N LYS A 104 -13.47 17.49 1.33
CA LYS A 104 -14.75 18.08 1.75
C LYS A 104 -14.83 19.53 1.28
N ARG A 105 -15.97 19.90 0.68
CA ARG A 105 -16.33 21.28 0.35
C ARG A 105 -17.27 21.86 1.41
N GLU A 106 -16.93 23.01 1.95
CA GLU A 106 -17.75 23.74 2.93
C GLU A 106 -18.19 25.08 2.32
N ALA A 107 -19.49 25.38 2.37
CA ALA A 107 -20.04 26.66 1.95
C ALA A 107 -20.08 27.63 3.14
N VAL A 108 -19.33 28.72 3.05
CA VAL A 108 -19.28 29.77 4.06
C VAL A 108 -20.09 30.96 3.54
N ARG A 109 -21.19 31.26 4.22
CA ARG A 109 -21.96 32.48 3.96
C ARG A 109 -21.15 33.68 4.46
N ALA A 110 -21.01 34.70 3.61
CA ALA A 110 -20.48 35.98 4.05
C ALA A 110 -21.42 36.55 5.14
N LYS A 111 -20.86 37.13 6.20
CA LYS A 111 -21.66 37.82 7.22
C LYS A 111 -22.18 39.13 6.61
N GLU A 112 -23.41 39.50 6.95
CA GLU A 112 -23.99 40.81 6.62
C GLU A 112 -23.06 41.93 7.13
N GLY A 113 -22.45 42.67 6.21
CA GLY A 113 -21.49 43.74 6.50
C GLY A 113 -20.24 43.78 5.61
N ASP A 114 -19.97 42.72 4.83
CA ASP A 114 -18.98 42.79 3.75
C ASP A 114 -19.64 43.54 2.57
N CYS A 115 -19.02 44.62 2.10
CA CYS A 115 -19.54 45.50 1.04
C CYS A 115 -19.60 44.87 -0.36
N ASP A 116 -19.36 43.56 -0.44
CA ASP A 116 -19.35 42.74 -1.64
C ASP A 116 -20.46 41.69 -1.46
N GLY A 117 -21.62 41.96 -2.07
CA GLY A 117 -22.86 41.25 -1.82
C GLY A 117 -22.78 39.73 -2.04
N ASP A 118 -23.44 38.97 -1.17
CA ASP A 118 -23.99 37.62 -1.39
C ASP A 118 -23.10 36.55 -2.05
N LEU A 119 -21.77 36.68 -2.02
CA LEU A 119 -20.88 35.64 -2.51
C LEU A 119 -20.69 34.53 -1.46
N VAL A 120 -21.30 33.37 -1.69
CA VAL A 120 -20.98 32.14 -0.95
C VAL A 120 -19.53 31.77 -1.25
N LYS A 121 -18.63 31.92 -0.26
CA LYS A 121 -17.24 31.51 -0.38
C LYS A 121 -17.13 30.03 -0.04
N HIS A 122 -16.44 29.24 -0.87
CA HIS A 122 -16.20 27.83 -0.59
C HIS A 122 -14.82 27.61 0.05
N ARG A 123 -14.77 26.78 1.10
CA ARG A 123 -13.52 26.27 1.67
C ARG A 123 -13.36 24.80 1.30
N HIS A 124 -12.17 24.43 0.85
CA HIS A 124 -11.84 23.07 0.43
C HIS A 124 -10.90 22.44 1.45
N HIS A 125 -11.39 21.48 2.23
CA HIS A 125 -10.56 20.67 3.11
C HIS A 125 -10.08 19.43 2.35
N ALA A 126 -8.78 19.21 2.28
CA ALA A 126 -8.19 18.08 1.57
C ALA A 126 -7.10 17.41 2.40
N ALA A 127 -7.05 16.08 2.37
CA ALA A 127 -6.01 15.28 2.98
C ALA A 127 -5.70 14.04 2.14
N ILE A 128 -4.45 13.60 2.17
CA ILE A 128 -3.99 12.32 1.64
C ILE A 128 -3.57 11.47 2.83
N GLU A 129 -4.35 10.42 3.11
CA GLU A 129 -4.02 9.41 4.10
C GLU A 129 -3.10 8.36 3.45
N LEU A 130 -2.00 8.01 4.13
CA LEU A 130 -0.98 7.09 3.65
C LEU A 130 -0.78 5.94 4.64
N ALA A 131 -0.72 4.70 4.16
CA ALA A 131 -0.54 3.51 4.99
C ALA A 131 0.94 3.34 5.38
N GLU A 132 1.25 3.59 6.66
CA GLU A 132 2.61 3.53 7.19
C GLU A 132 3.25 2.14 7.05
N LYS A 133 2.44 1.07 7.10
CA LYS A 133 2.94 -0.30 7.01
C LYS A 133 3.14 -0.79 5.58
N VAL A 134 2.39 -0.22 4.63
CA VAL A 134 2.38 -0.66 3.23
C VAL A 134 3.42 0.10 2.41
N ILE A 135 3.69 1.35 2.77
CA ILE A 135 4.69 2.20 2.12
C ILE A 135 6.02 2.06 2.85
N ASP A 136 6.93 1.30 2.26
CA ASP A 136 8.23 0.93 2.81
C ASP A 136 9.43 1.41 1.95
N ASP A 137 9.18 1.91 0.74
CA ASP A 137 10.17 2.51 -0.15
C ASP A 137 9.68 3.81 -0.83
N GLU A 138 10.63 4.55 -1.39
CA GLU A 138 10.38 5.82 -2.08
C GLU A 138 9.54 5.67 -3.35
N GLY A 139 9.83 4.68 -4.21
CA GLY A 139 9.10 4.48 -5.46
C GLY A 139 7.62 4.23 -5.21
N ARG A 140 7.32 3.41 -4.20
CA ARG A 140 5.94 3.16 -3.75
C ARG A 140 5.29 4.42 -3.19
N LEU A 141 5.98 5.19 -2.34
CA LEU A 141 5.46 6.46 -1.80
C LEU A 141 5.04 7.41 -2.92
N LEU A 142 5.91 7.62 -3.91
CA LEU A 142 5.65 8.54 -5.01
C LEU A 142 4.47 8.08 -5.85
N ASN A 143 4.37 6.79 -6.16
CA ASN A 143 3.24 6.25 -6.92
C ASN A 143 1.91 6.40 -6.18
N VAL A 144 1.88 6.12 -4.87
CA VAL A 144 0.68 6.28 -4.04
C VAL A 144 0.26 7.75 -4.00
N ILE A 145 1.17 8.67 -3.69
CA ILE A 145 0.84 10.10 -3.65
C ILE A 145 0.34 10.60 -5.00
N ALA A 146 0.97 10.18 -6.11
CA ALA A 146 0.54 10.54 -7.45
C ALA A 146 -0.90 10.07 -7.74
N HIS A 147 -1.24 8.85 -7.33
CA HIS A 147 -2.60 8.31 -7.46
C HIS A 147 -3.61 9.09 -6.62
N GLU A 148 -3.33 9.28 -5.33
CA GLU A 148 -4.22 10.01 -4.43
C GLU A 148 -4.35 11.48 -4.83
N PHE A 149 -3.31 12.09 -5.38
CA PHE A 149 -3.37 13.44 -5.92
C PHE A 149 -4.28 13.53 -7.15
N CYS A 150 -4.26 12.54 -8.06
CA CYS A 150 -5.18 12.48 -9.19
C CYS A 150 -6.66 12.39 -8.73
N HIS A 151 -6.93 11.77 -7.58
CA HIS A 151 -8.26 11.84 -6.97
C HIS A 151 -8.62 13.26 -6.53
N LEU A 152 -7.71 13.96 -5.84
CA LEU A 152 -7.96 15.35 -5.44
C LEU A 152 -8.20 16.27 -6.65
N THR A 153 -7.43 16.13 -7.74
CA THR A 153 -7.67 16.92 -8.96
C THR A 153 -9.03 16.60 -9.58
N ASN A 154 -9.42 15.32 -9.60
CA ASN A 154 -10.73 14.90 -10.10
C ASN A 154 -11.89 15.53 -9.28
N PHE A 155 -11.76 15.53 -7.96
CA PHE A 155 -12.78 16.10 -7.07
C PHE A 155 -12.84 17.62 -7.11
N MET A 156 -11.68 18.27 -7.05
CA MET A 156 -11.58 19.71 -6.80
C MET A 156 -11.61 20.54 -8.08
N ILE A 157 -11.05 20.03 -9.18
CA ILE A 157 -10.95 20.74 -10.46
C ILE A 157 -12.03 20.24 -11.41
N SER A 158 -12.13 18.93 -11.61
CA SER A 158 -13.13 18.36 -12.53
C SER A 158 -14.53 18.30 -11.93
N GLY A 159 -14.68 18.39 -10.60
CA GLY A 159 -15.97 18.38 -9.91
C GLY A 159 -16.66 17.01 -9.91
N VAL A 160 -15.94 15.93 -10.23
CA VAL A 160 -16.51 14.57 -10.36
C VAL A 160 -16.32 13.78 -9.08
N THR A 161 -17.40 13.49 -8.36
CA THR A 161 -17.34 12.74 -7.08
C THR A 161 -17.93 11.34 -7.14
N GLN A 162 -18.85 11.08 -8.08
CA GLN A 162 -19.60 9.82 -8.14
C GLN A 162 -18.86 8.71 -8.92
N ASN A 163 -17.97 9.08 -9.83
CA ASN A 163 -17.14 8.15 -10.60
C ASN A 163 -15.65 8.46 -10.38
N PRO A 164 -15.06 7.98 -9.26
CA PRO A 164 -13.73 8.41 -8.83
C PRO A 164 -12.60 7.98 -9.78
N HIS A 165 -12.83 6.97 -10.63
CA HIS A 165 -11.90 6.47 -11.66
C HIS A 165 -12.44 6.61 -13.09
N GLY A 166 -13.30 7.62 -13.32
CA GLY A 166 -13.90 7.92 -14.62
C GLY A 166 -12.92 8.45 -15.67
N LYS A 167 -13.46 9.06 -16.72
CA LYS A 167 -12.67 9.60 -17.85
C LYS A 167 -11.74 10.72 -17.40
N GLU A 168 -12.22 11.53 -16.47
CA GLU A 168 -11.54 12.68 -15.89
C GLU A 168 -10.34 12.24 -15.04
N PHE A 169 -10.54 11.27 -14.14
CA PHE A 169 -9.43 10.64 -13.42
C PHE A 169 -8.41 10.03 -14.38
N SER A 170 -8.88 9.30 -15.41
CA SER A 170 -7.99 8.67 -16.40
C SER A 170 -7.15 9.70 -17.15
N ALA A 171 -7.71 10.88 -17.45
CA ALA A 171 -6.99 11.98 -18.07
C ALA A 171 -5.89 12.54 -17.14
N TRP A 172 -6.21 12.75 -15.85
CA TRP A 172 -5.23 13.19 -14.84
C TRP A 172 -4.13 12.15 -14.62
N ALA A 173 -4.50 10.88 -14.49
CA ALA A 173 -3.58 9.75 -14.33
C ALA A 173 -2.62 9.62 -15.52
N ARG A 174 -3.13 9.74 -16.75
CA ARG A 174 -2.31 9.74 -17.97
C ARG A 174 -1.36 10.94 -17.99
N LYS A 175 -1.85 12.14 -17.68
CA LYS A 175 -1.02 13.36 -17.62
C LYS A 175 0.11 13.20 -16.59
N CYS A 176 -0.22 12.72 -15.39
CA CYS A 176 0.74 12.45 -14.33
C CYS A 176 1.80 11.43 -14.75
N SER A 177 1.37 10.30 -15.32
CA SER A 177 2.29 9.24 -15.77
C SER A 177 3.22 9.71 -16.90
N ILE A 178 2.77 10.62 -17.77
CA ILE A 178 3.63 11.19 -18.82
C ILE A 178 4.69 12.12 -18.20
N LEU A 179 4.29 13.03 -17.31
CA LEU A 179 5.18 14.06 -16.76
C LEU A 179 6.20 13.48 -15.78
N PHE A 180 5.79 12.48 -14.99
CA PHE A 180 6.63 11.89 -13.94
C PHE A 180 7.11 10.47 -14.26
N GLY A 181 6.87 9.96 -15.47
CA GLY A 181 7.26 8.61 -15.87
C GLY A 181 8.76 8.36 -15.76
N HIS A 182 9.60 9.40 -15.89
CA HIS A 182 11.04 9.33 -15.70
C HIS A 182 11.47 8.92 -14.28
N ARG A 183 10.58 9.05 -13.28
CA ARG A 183 10.77 8.60 -11.89
C ARG A 183 10.11 7.25 -11.59
N GLY A 184 9.65 6.53 -12.62
CA GLY A 184 8.91 5.28 -12.44
C GLY A 184 7.47 5.46 -11.97
N ILE A 185 6.89 6.65 -12.15
CA ILE A 185 5.50 6.92 -11.76
C ILE A 185 4.53 6.45 -12.85
N LYS A 186 3.62 5.55 -12.48
CA LYS A 186 2.57 5.04 -13.36
C LYS A 186 1.26 4.96 -12.58
N VAL A 187 0.40 5.96 -12.77
CA VAL A 187 -0.92 5.99 -12.14
C VAL A 187 -1.88 5.12 -12.92
N THR A 188 -2.39 4.07 -12.29
CA THR A 188 -3.43 3.19 -12.84
C THR A 188 -4.77 3.51 -12.18
N THR A 189 -5.88 3.00 -12.75
CA THR A 189 -7.24 3.18 -12.21
C THR A 189 -7.58 2.17 -11.11
N LYS A 190 -6.79 1.11 -10.95
CA LYS A 190 -6.96 0.15 -9.87
C LYS A 190 -5.93 0.45 -8.78
N HIS A 191 -6.33 0.32 -7.53
CA HIS A 191 -5.40 0.30 -6.38
C HIS A 191 -4.63 -1.03 -6.30
N THR A 192 -4.20 -1.58 -7.44
CA THR A 192 -3.37 -2.79 -7.45
C THR A 192 -1.96 -2.35 -7.08
N TYR A 193 -1.67 -2.44 -5.79
CA TYR A 193 -0.31 -2.37 -5.30
C TYR A 193 0.23 -3.80 -5.33
N ASP A 194 1.43 -4.00 -5.88
CA ASP A 194 2.19 -5.22 -5.66
C ASP A 194 2.53 -5.24 -4.16
N ILE A 195 1.61 -5.80 -3.37
CA ILE A 195 1.86 -6.12 -1.98
C ILE A 195 2.89 -7.24 -2.03
N ASP A 196 4.15 -6.92 -1.77
CA ASP A 196 5.16 -7.89 -1.40
C ASP A 196 4.79 -8.45 -0.03
N PHE A 197 3.72 -9.25 0.02
CA PHE A 197 3.40 -10.10 1.14
C PHE A 197 4.38 -11.26 1.08
N ASN A 198 5.50 -11.17 1.79
CA ASN A 198 6.44 -12.29 1.92
C ASN A 198 5.83 -13.36 2.85
N PRO A 199 5.22 -14.44 2.33
CA PRO A 199 4.56 -15.48 3.12
C PRO A 199 5.60 -16.56 3.42
N THR A 200 6.60 -16.26 4.24
CA THR A 200 7.55 -17.28 4.71
C THR A 200 7.70 -17.27 6.23
N LEU A 201 6.62 -17.04 6.96
CA LEU A 201 6.50 -17.41 8.38
C LEU A 201 5.02 -17.63 8.75
N ASP A 202 4.31 -18.54 8.11
CA ASP A 202 3.28 -19.30 8.83
C ASP A 202 3.11 -20.70 8.23
N SER A 203 3.20 -21.65 9.14
CA SER A 203 3.10 -23.09 8.95
C SER A 203 1.78 -23.53 8.33
N GLY A 204 1.90 -24.38 7.32
CA GLY A 204 0.96 -25.39 6.83
C GLY A 204 -0.52 -25.30 7.23
N LYS A 205 -1.37 -25.04 6.23
CA LYS A 205 -2.67 -25.71 6.04
C LYS A 205 -3.08 -25.62 4.57
N ASN A 206 -3.33 -26.78 3.99
CA ASN A 206 -3.81 -26.99 2.62
C ASN A 206 -5.32 -26.69 2.58
N PRO A 207 -5.83 -25.80 1.70
CA PRO A 207 -7.24 -25.78 1.37
C PRO A 207 -7.49 -26.52 0.04
N GLU A 208 -8.29 -27.56 0.23
CA GLU A 208 -9.03 -28.37 -0.73
C GLU A 208 -9.74 -27.54 -1.79
N LYS A 209 -9.83 -28.12 -2.99
CA LYS A 209 -10.42 -27.53 -4.19
C LYS A 209 -11.94 -27.64 -4.11
N ASP A 210 -12.65 -26.53 -4.26
CA ASP A 210 -14.06 -26.55 -4.68
C ASP A 210 -14.22 -25.77 -5.98
N ASN A 211 -14.60 -26.53 -7.01
CA ASN A 211 -15.08 -26.06 -8.30
C ASN A 211 -16.44 -25.39 -8.11
N ILE A 212 -16.62 -24.19 -8.67
CA ILE A 212 -17.94 -23.64 -8.93
C ILE A 212 -17.93 -23.12 -10.37
N GLU A 213 -18.53 -23.91 -11.26
CA GLU A 213 -18.96 -23.46 -12.58
C GLU A 213 -20.13 -22.50 -12.39
N GLU A 214 -20.00 -21.28 -12.90
CA GLU A 214 -21.15 -20.41 -13.16
C GLU A 214 -20.91 -19.67 -14.49
N THR A 215 -21.29 -20.33 -15.58
CA THR A 215 -21.45 -19.69 -16.89
C THR A 215 -22.79 -18.98 -16.94
N VAL A 216 -22.71 -17.66 -17.02
CA VAL A 216 -23.83 -16.76 -17.30
C VAL A 216 -24.21 -16.80 -18.78
N ASP A 217 -25.52 -16.93 -19.02
CA ASP A 217 -26.19 -16.65 -20.28
C ASP A 217 -25.95 -15.22 -20.76
N GLY A 218 -25.93 -15.01 -22.08
CA GLY A 218 -26.19 -13.67 -22.62
C GLY A 218 -25.85 -13.39 -24.08
N LEU A 219 -26.84 -13.62 -24.94
CA LEU A 219 -27.25 -12.76 -26.07
C LEU A 219 -26.48 -12.84 -27.41
N ALA A 220 -27.06 -13.65 -28.31
CA ALA A 220 -27.10 -13.38 -29.74
C ALA A 220 -28.58 -13.27 -30.17
N GLY A 221 -28.92 -12.31 -31.04
CA GLY A 221 -30.19 -12.32 -31.76
C GLY A 221 -30.80 -10.96 -32.07
N LEU A 222 -30.26 -10.29 -33.09
CA LEU A 222 -31.02 -9.34 -33.91
C LEU A 222 -31.98 -10.13 -34.82
N THR A 223 -33.26 -9.72 -34.89
CA THR A 223 -34.07 -9.81 -36.13
C THR A 223 -35.21 -8.80 -36.12
N LEU A 224 -35.33 -8.07 -37.24
CA LEU A 224 -36.48 -7.27 -37.69
C LEU A 224 -37.74 -8.14 -37.89
N GLN A 225 -38.94 -7.57 -37.72
CA GLN A 225 -39.97 -7.46 -38.78
C GLN A 225 -41.28 -6.81 -38.28
N ASP A 226 -41.69 -5.76 -39.00
CA ASP A 226 -43.01 -5.37 -39.51
C ASP A 226 -44.31 -5.82 -38.79
N ALA A 227 -45.09 -4.83 -38.33
CA ALA A 227 -46.51 -4.58 -38.68
C ALA A 227 -47.08 -3.41 -37.83
#